data_AF-A0A542SI23-F1
#
_entry.id   AF-A0A542SI23-F1
#
_cell.length_a   1.000
_cell.length_b   1.000
_cell.length_c   1.000
_cell.angle_alpha   90.00
_cell.angle_beta   90.00
_cell.angle_gamma   90.00
#
_symmetry.space_group_name_H-M   'P 1'
#
loop_
_entity.id
_entity.type
_entity.pdbx_description
1 polymer ?
#
loop_
_entity_poly.entity_id
_entity_poly.type
_entity_poly.pdbx_seq_one_letter_code
_entity_poly.pdbx_strand_id
1 'polypeptide(L)'
;MQAMIDQARPNDTVTIPYGLYKGPIRITKPIQLVAGGQVKIINPTEEEATLTIESDNVSVQGIHIVDKRINSDVAALVIRGDQNFLENVIVETKGIGIQLRQADYNTLHNVQVIGKIKGDGSPTTSTGHNHGAQPEVKPKQTEKARRGNGIDLRESHHNRFIKNQVTNVEDGFYVENSDRNHLEQNLVTKSRYGYHFMGTSDTTVINNIGMENVTGSQLMESRNLTVTGNQFLKQQKNPGSQGILLITVQDTLVANNTIEGNRVGLYLEQSSGITVKNNLLSLNFIGMQFLASSDNVLTDNQFVSNVIQAQAQDSQNNNLNKNYWDNLQGLDVNGDSRSDLPYEMNPFYLGLTDAVPAYQLFFQAPGFVFLEGLFTSGAGSAIKDASPLMQPSDTVLIESGKTSGWGAGILGLILLIGSCSIIYIGVKKS
;
A
#
# COMPACT_ATOMS: atom_id res chain seq x y z
N MET A 1 -0.59 -31.27 21.12
CA MET A 1 -0.84 -29.85 21.41
C MET A 1 -2.15 -29.67 22.16
N GLN A 2 -3.33 -29.94 21.58
CA GLN A 2 -4.62 -29.72 22.28
C GLN A 2 -4.68 -30.34 23.68
N ALA A 3 -4.32 -31.62 23.84
CA ALA A 3 -4.31 -32.25 25.16
C ALA A 3 -3.42 -31.55 26.21
N MET A 4 -2.31 -30.92 25.80
CA MET A 4 -1.45 -30.15 26.70
C MET A 4 -2.14 -28.84 27.14
N ILE A 5 -2.85 -28.20 26.21
CA ILE A 5 -3.68 -27.02 26.49
C ILE A 5 -4.82 -27.38 27.45
N ASP A 6 -5.49 -28.52 27.21
CA ASP A 6 -6.63 -28.96 28.01
C ASP A 6 -6.21 -29.26 29.46
N GLN A 7 -5.04 -29.88 29.65
CA GLN A 7 -4.50 -30.21 30.98
C GLN A 7 -3.96 -29.00 31.76
N ALA A 8 -3.55 -27.93 31.07
CA ALA A 8 -3.03 -26.71 31.70
C ALA A 8 -4.13 -25.96 32.48
N ARG A 9 -3.74 -25.31 33.58
CA ARG A 9 -4.62 -24.38 34.31
C ARG A 9 -4.61 -23.01 33.62
N PRO A 10 -5.65 -22.18 33.83
CA PRO A 10 -5.62 -20.78 33.40
C PRO A 10 -4.37 -20.07 33.92
N ASN A 11 -3.76 -19.26 33.06
CA ASN A 11 -2.50 -18.51 33.22
C ASN A 11 -1.23 -19.36 33.27
N ASP A 12 -1.31 -20.69 33.07
CA ASP A 12 -0.11 -21.52 32.96
C ASP A 12 0.69 -21.18 31.69
N THR A 13 2.00 -21.38 31.78
CA THR A 13 2.88 -21.43 30.62
C THR A 13 3.05 -22.89 30.16
N VAL A 14 2.65 -23.19 28.94
CA VAL A 14 2.77 -24.49 28.31
C VAL A 14 3.89 -24.44 27.27
N THR A 15 5.01 -25.10 27.57
CA THR A 15 6.08 -25.30 26.58
C THR A 15 5.70 -26.44 25.65
N ILE A 16 5.52 -26.14 24.36
CA ILE A 16 5.18 -27.13 23.34
C ILE A 16 6.46 -27.77 22.81
N PRO A 17 6.65 -29.10 22.95
CA PRO A 17 7.83 -29.78 22.41
C PRO A 17 7.92 -29.63 20.88
N TYR A 18 9.14 -29.65 20.35
CA TYR A 18 9.37 -29.66 18.91
C TYR A 18 8.55 -30.78 18.24
N GLY A 19 7.98 -30.50 17.08
CA GLY A 19 7.24 -31.51 16.34
C GLY A 19 6.12 -30.98 15.47
N LEU A 20 5.47 -31.93 14.80
CA LEU A 20 4.32 -31.70 13.94
C LEU A 20 3.03 -32.06 14.70
N TYR A 21 2.10 -31.12 14.73
CA TYR A 21 0.79 -31.24 15.35
C TYR A 21 -0.30 -31.11 14.30
N LYS A 22 -1.42 -31.80 14.54
CA LYS A 22 -2.63 -31.67 13.73
C LYS A 22 -3.59 -30.72 14.45
N GLY A 23 -4.13 -29.76 13.71
CA GLY A 23 -5.29 -28.97 14.14
C GLY A 23 -6.61 -29.75 13.99
N PRO A 24 -7.75 -29.10 14.25
CA PRO A 24 -7.87 -27.74 14.77
C PRO A 24 -7.39 -27.65 16.23
N ILE A 25 -6.75 -26.54 16.58
CA ILE A 25 -6.35 -26.23 17.97
C ILE A 25 -7.22 -25.09 18.47
N ARG A 26 -7.78 -25.20 19.67
CA ARG A 26 -8.63 -24.18 20.30
C ARG A 26 -8.08 -23.80 21.66
N ILE A 27 -7.91 -22.51 21.88
CA ILE A 27 -7.48 -21.93 23.15
C ILE A 27 -8.66 -21.18 23.75
N THR A 28 -9.28 -21.78 24.78
CA THR A 28 -10.53 -21.33 25.41
C THR A 28 -10.33 -20.82 26.84
N LYS A 29 -9.08 -20.66 27.27
CA LYS A 29 -8.68 -20.14 28.58
C LYS A 29 -7.38 -19.34 28.44
N PRO A 30 -7.14 -18.34 29.33
CA PRO A 30 -5.92 -17.54 29.27
C PRO A 30 -4.74 -18.45 29.56
N ILE A 31 -3.75 -18.49 28.68
CA ILE A 31 -2.53 -19.32 28.81
C ILE A 31 -1.39 -18.72 27.98
N GLN A 32 -0.17 -19.13 28.27
CA GLN A 32 1.00 -18.78 27.47
C GLN A 32 1.53 -20.03 26.76
N LEU A 33 1.54 -20.03 25.43
CA LEU A 33 2.12 -21.09 24.61
C LEU A 33 3.48 -20.68 24.09
N VAL A 34 4.51 -21.44 24.47
CA VAL A 34 5.89 -21.19 24.05
C VAL A 34 6.41 -22.40 23.28
N ALA A 35 6.86 -22.20 22.05
CA ALA A 35 7.49 -23.26 21.28
C ALA A 35 8.87 -23.63 21.88
N GLY A 36 9.04 -24.88 22.33
CA GLY A 36 10.32 -25.42 22.80
C GLY A 36 11.29 -25.83 21.68
N GLY A 37 11.09 -25.29 20.48
CA GLY A 37 11.79 -25.67 19.25
C GLY A 37 10.91 -25.40 18.02
N GLN A 38 11.15 -26.11 16.92
CA GLN A 38 10.29 -25.99 15.74
C GLN A 38 8.95 -26.69 15.98
N VAL A 39 7.89 -25.90 16.18
CA VAL A 39 6.51 -26.37 16.37
C VAL A 39 5.70 -26.02 15.13
N LYS A 40 5.18 -27.04 14.46
CA LYS A 40 4.36 -26.88 13.26
C LYS A 40 2.95 -27.41 13.48
N ILE A 41 1.93 -26.66 13.11
CA ILE A 41 0.53 -27.09 13.10
C ILE A 41 0.07 -27.19 11.65
N ILE A 42 -0.51 -28.32 11.26
CA ILE A 42 -1.14 -28.51 9.95
C ILE A 42 -2.64 -28.74 10.16
N ASN A 43 -3.47 -28.09 9.35
CA ASN A 43 -4.90 -28.33 9.33
C ASN A 43 -5.25 -29.61 8.54
N PRO A 44 -5.88 -30.63 9.15
CA PRO A 44 -6.41 -31.77 8.43
C PRO A 44 -7.87 -31.60 8.00
N THR A 45 -8.57 -30.55 8.45
CA THR A 45 -9.99 -30.33 8.18
C THR A 45 -10.20 -29.27 7.11
N GLU A 46 -11.38 -29.27 6.49
CA GLU A 46 -11.78 -28.25 5.50
C GLU A 46 -12.56 -27.08 6.16
N GLU A 47 -13.26 -27.35 7.27
CA GLU A 47 -14.27 -26.43 7.82
C GLU A 47 -13.77 -25.52 8.96
N GLU A 48 -12.72 -25.90 9.69
CA GLU A 48 -12.29 -25.19 10.90
C GLU A 48 -10.92 -24.52 10.72
N ALA A 49 -10.67 -23.44 11.45
CA ALA A 49 -9.36 -22.79 11.49
C ALA A 49 -8.30 -23.76 12.04
N THR A 50 -7.04 -23.56 11.61
CA THR A 50 -5.92 -24.39 12.11
C THR A 50 -5.69 -24.13 13.60
N LEU A 51 -5.78 -22.87 14.01
CA LEU A 51 -5.71 -22.40 15.39
C LEU A 51 -6.77 -21.33 15.64
N THR A 52 -7.52 -21.46 16.72
CA THR A 52 -8.49 -20.46 17.19
C THR A 52 -8.14 -20.03 18.62
N ILE A 53 -8.01 -18.72 18.82
CA ILE A 53 -7.87 -18.07 20.13
C ILE A 53 -9.23 -17.47 20.50
N GLU A 54 -9.95 -18.13 21.40
CA GLU A 54 -11.29 -17.72 21.84
C GLU A 54 -11.25 -16.98 23.19
N SER A 55 -10.20 -17.20 23.98
CA SER A 55 -10.00 -16.54 25.27
C SER A 55 -9.21 -15.25 25.15
N ASP A 56 -9.43 -14.35 26.09
CA ASP A 56 -8.58 -13.20 26.34
C ASP A 56 -7.26 -13.63 27.00
N ASN A 57 -6.29 -12.72 27.00
CA ASN A 57 -5.03 -12.86 27.74
C ASN A 57 -4.23 -14.13 27.37
N VAL A 58 -4.26 -14.50 26.10
CA VAL A 58 -3.47 -15.60 25.53
C VAL A 58 -2.19 -15.06 24.92
N SER A 59 -1.07 -15.73 25.20
CA SER A 59 0.18 -15.51 24.47
C SER A 59 0.54 -16.72 23.63
N VAL A 60 0.95 -16.50 22.37
CA VAL A 60 1.44 -17.54 21.47
C VAL A 60 2.78 -17.13 20.87
N GLN A 61 3.83 -17.90 21.16
CA GLN A 61 5.19 -17.58 20.74
C GLN A 61 5.83 -18.72 19.92
N GLY A 62 6.34 -18.38 18.74
CA GLY A 62 7.22 -19.27 17.95
C GLY A 62 6.54 -20.41 17.20
N ILE A 63 5.22 -20.33 16.98
CA ILE A 63 4.45 -21.39 16.31
C ILE A 63 4.38 -21.15 14.79
N HIS A 64 4.59 -22.22 14.01
CA HIS A 64 4.39 -22.23 12.56
C HIS A 64 3.06 -22.92 12.21
N ILE A 65 2.12 -22.19 11.61
CA ILE A 65 0.81 -22.64 11.16
C ILE A 65 0.83 -22.83 9.64
N VAL A 66 0.37 -23.98 9.16
CA VAL A 66 0.24 -24.26 7.73
C VAL A 66 -1.18 -24.69 7.40
N ASP A 67 -1.83 -23.88 6.58
CA ASP A 67 -3.16 -24.11 6.07
C ASP A 67 -3.13 -24.33 4.56
N LYS A 68 -3.62 -25.49 4.13
CA LYS A 68 -3.60 -25.91 2.72
C LYS A 68 -4.95 -25.71 2.03
N ARG A 69 -5.97 -25.28 2.75
CA ARG A 69 -7.32 -25.06 2.21
C ARG A 69 -7.28 -23.95 1.17
N ILE A 70 -7.94 -24.20 0.04
CA ILE A 70 -7.99 -23.27 -1.09
C ILE A 70 -9.34 -22.56 -1.04
N ASN A 71 -9.34 -21.24 -1.24
CA ASN A 71 -10.57 -20.43 -1.30
C ASN A 71 -11.44 -20.49 -0.03
N SER A 72 -10.91 -20.95 1.11
CA SER A 72 -11.65 -21.01 2.36
C SER A 72 -11.89 -19.61 2.93
N ASP A 73 -13.12 -19.35 3.36
CA ASP A 73 -13.52 -18.12 4.06
C ASP A 73 -13.08 -18.12 5.54
N VAL A 74 -12.63 -19.28 6.05
CA VAL A 74 -12.09 -19.44 7.40
C VAL A 74 -10.58 -19.30 7.36
N ALA A 75 -10.04 -18.36 8.14
CA ALA A 75 -8.59 -18.15 8.20
C ALA A 75 -7.81 -19.32 8.80
N ALA A 76 -6.50 -19.34 8.54
CA ALA A 76 -5.58 -20.29 9.18
C ALA A 76 -5.53 -20.08 10.70
N LEU A 77 -5.55 -18.83 11.15
CA LEU A 77 -5.59 -18.42 12.53
C LEU A 77 -6.75 -17.44 12.76
N VAL A 78 -7.60 -17.72 13.75
CA VAL A 78 -8.71 -16.85 14.14
C VAL A 78 -8.52 -16.39 15.58
N ILE A 79 -8.67 -15.09 15.84
CA ILE A 79 -8.61 -14.45 17.16
C ILE A 79 -9.96 -13.78 17.41
N ARG A 80 -10.57 -14.12 18.54
CA ARG A 80 -11.84 -13.55 19.02
C ARG A 80 -11.75 -12.94 20.41
N GLY A 81 -10.73 -13.30 21.18
CA GLY A 81 -10.50 -12.72 22.50
C GLY A 81 -9.70 -11.42 22.42
N ASP A 82 -9.64 -10.74 23.55
CA ASP A 82 -8.95 -9.48 23.73
C ASP A 82 -7.58 -9.65 24.40
N GLN A 83 -6.74 -8.63 24.29
CA GLN A 83 -5.47 -8.56 25.03
C GLN A 83 -4.53 -9.74 24.76
N ASN A 84 -4.61 -10.35 23.57
CA ASN A 84 -3.74 -11.44 23.19
C ASN A 84 -2.41 -10.93 22.61
N PHE A 85 -1.35 -11.72 22.79
CA PHE A 85 -0.02 -11.42 22.31
C PHE A 85 0.52 -12.54 21.43
N LEU A 86 0.74 -12.24 20.15
CA LEU A 86 1.37 -13.16 19.20
C LEU A 86 2.76 -12.68 18.88
N GLU A 87 3.74 -13.58 19.01
CA GLU A 87 5.13 -13.26 18.73
C GLU A 87 5.84 -14.36 17.95
N ASN A 88 6.59 -13.98 16.91
CA ASN A 88 7.37 -14.92 16.09
C ASN A 88 6.50 -16.05 15.48
N VAL A 89 5.25 -15.74 15.14
CA VAL A 89 4.32 -16.69 14.51
C VAL A 89 4.47 -16.65 13.00
N ILE A 90 4.49 -17.82 12.35
CA ILE A 90 4.54 -17.94 10.89
C ILE A 90 3.26 -18.59 10.42
N VAL A 91 2.59 -18.02 9.43
CA VAL A 91 1.37 -18.54 8.81
C VAL A 91 1.61 -18.72 7.31
N GLU A 92 1.58 -19.97 6.84
CA GLU A 92 1.51 -20.28 5.41
C GLU A 92 0.08 -20.66 5.04
N THR A 93 -0.53 -19.99 4.07
CA THR A 93 -1.94 -20.19 3.73
C THR A 93 -2.19 -20.21 2.23
N LYS A 94 -3.22 -20.92 1.78
CA LYS A 94 -3.80 -20.82 0.43
C LYS A 94 -5.16 -20.10 0.43
N GLY A 95 -5.59 -19.58 1.58
CA GLY A 95 -6.77 -18.75 1.76
C GLY A 95 -6.41 -17.52 2.60
N ILE A 96 -7.20 -17.24 3.64
CA ILE A 96 -6.95 -16.13 4.57
C ILE A 96 -5.90 -16.55 5.62
N GLY A 97 -5.01 -15.63 6.00
CA GLY A 97 -3.95 -15.87 6.98
C GLY A 97 -4.46 -15.80 8.41
N ILE A 98 -4.71 -14.59 8.89
CA ILE A 98 -5.13 -14.29 10.26
C ILE A 98 -6.41 -13.46 10.22
N GLN A 99 -7.41 -13.84 11.01
CA GLN A 99 -8.62 -13.06 11.23
C GLN A 99 -8.75 -12.61 12.68
N LEU A 100 -9.00 -11.32 12.87
CA LEU A 100 -9.50 -10.75 14.13
C LEU A 100 -10.98 -10.40 13.91
N ARG A 101 -11.83 -10.87 14.82
CA ARG A 101 -13.29 -10.66 14.76
C ARG A 101 -13.75 -10.24 16.13
N GLN A 102 -14.15 -8.97 16.26
CA GLN A 102 -14.58 -8.41 17.55
C GLN A 102 -13.52 -8.64 18.63
N ALA A 103 -12.25 -8.42 18.26
CA ALA A 103 -11.08 -8.73 19.07
C ALA A 103 -10.23 -7.47 19.24
N ASP A 104 -10.16 -6.98 20.47
CA ASP A 104 -9.60 -5.68 20.80
C ASP A 104 -8.30 -5.81 21.60
N TYR A 105 -7.47 -4.76 21.55
CA TYR A 105 -6.24 -4.65 22.36
C TYR A 105 -5.23 -5.78 22.13
N ASN A 106 -5.29 -6.48 21.01
CA ASN A 106 -4.34 -7.53 20.66
C ASN A 106 -3.05 -6.95 20.10
N THR A 107 -1.93 -7.63 20.31
CA THR A 107 -0.64 -7.26 19.74
C THR A 107 -0.09 -8.42 18.91
N LEU A 108 0.15 -8.16 17.62
CA LEU A 108 0.87 -9.06 16.72
C LEU A 108 2.25 -8.45 16.46
N HIS A 109 3.28 -9.12 16.97
CA HIS A 109 4.67 -8.71 16.88
C HIS A 109 5.51 -9.73 16.10
N ASN A 110 6.21 -9.28 15.06
CA ASN A 110 7.08 -10.13 14.24
C ASN A 110 6.38 -11.39 13.69
N VAL A 111 5.12 -11.24 13.26
CA VAL A 111 4.33 -12.28 12.62
C VAL A 111 4.59 -12.26 11.11
N GLN A 112 4.69 -13.45 10.50
CA GLN A 112 4.85 -13.61 9.06
C GLN A 112 3.65 -14.31 8.45
N VAL A 113 3.02 -13.72 7.43
CA VAL A 113 1.93 -14.33 6.66
C VAL A 113 2.34 -14.49 5.20
N ILE A 114 2.32 -15.73 4.71
CA ILE A 114 2.83 -16.11 3.39
C ILE A 114 1.72 -16.79 2.60
N GLY A 115 1.20 -16.11 1.58
CA GLY A 115 0.26 -16.70 0.63
C GLY A 115 0.97 -17.71 -0.31
N LYS A 116 0.37 -18.87 -0.52
CA LYS A 116 0.95 -19.99 -1.30
C LYS A 116 0.25 -20.23 -2.65
N ILE A 117 -0.71 -19.40 -3.04
CA ILE A 117 -1.30 -19.43 -4.38
C ILE A 117 -0.31 -18.82 -5.39
N LYS A 118 0.01 -19.59 -6.43
CA LYS A 118 0.87 -19.17 -7.54
C LYS A 118 0.03 -18.52 -8.63
N GLY A 119 0.53 -17.45 -9.24
CA GLY A 119 -0.18 -16.65 -10.25
C GLY A 119 -0.34 -15.20 -9.81
N ASP A 120 -0.72 -14.31 -10.73
CA ASP A 120 -0.81 -12.87 -10.48
C ASP A 120 -1.87 -12.47 -9.44
N GLY A 121 -2.70 -13.41 -8.99
CA GLY A 121 -3.76 -13.16 -8.01
C GLY A 121 -4.76 -12.12 -8.48
N SER A 122 -4.72 -11.72 -9.76
CA SER A 122 -5.65 -10.72 -10.26
C SER A 122 -7.05 -11.33 -10.20
N PRO A 123 -8.03 -10.64 -9.60
CA PRO A 123 -9.43 -10.94 -9.89
C PRO A 123 -9.54 -10.99 -11.42
N THR A 124 -9.87 -12.15 -11.97
CA THR A 124 -10.32 -12.19 -13.35
C THR A 124 -11.66 -11.48 -13.35
N THR A 125 -11.66 -10.28 -13.94
CA THR A 125 -12.81 -9.40 -14.24
C THR A 125 -13.23 -8.37 -13.16
N SER A 126 -13.24 -7.11 -13.60
CA SER A 126 -14.05 -5.96 -13.15
C SER A 126 -13.67 -5.22 -11.86
N THR A 127 -12.84 -4.20 -11.99
CA THR A 127 -12.96 -2.94 -11.21
C THR A 127 -12.88 -1.75 -12.16
N GLY A 128 -13.86 -1.65 -13.05
CA GLY A 128 -14.45 -0.35 -13.35
C GLY A 128 -15.62 -0.19 -12.37
N HIS A 129 -15.70 0.96 -11.71
CA HIS A 129 -16.81 1.30 -10.82
C HIS A 129 -18.13 1.19 -11.58
N ASN A 130 -18.93 0.15 -11.31
CA ASN A 130 -20.29 0.05 -11.82
C ASN A 130 -21.23 -0.39 -10.68
N HIS A 131 -21.94 0.59 -10.13
CA HIS A 131 -23.15 0.37 -9.35
C HIS A 131 -24.29 0.01 -10.31
N GLY A 132 -24.56 -1.28 -10.48
CA GLY A 132 -25.66 -1.76 -11.30
C GLY A 132 -25.86 -3.25 -11.14
N ALA A 133 -26.93 -3.65 -10.44
CA ALA A 133 -27.29 -5.04 -10.26
C ALA A 133 -27.79 -5.66 -11.56
N GLN A 134 -27.15 -6.74 -12.02
CA GLN A 134 -27.83 -7.81 -12.76
C GLN A 134 -27.27 -9.19 -12.37
N PRO A 135 -28.13 -10.19 -12.15
CA PRO A 135 -27.70 -11.55 -11.83
C PRO A 135 -27.51 -12.35 -13.12
N GLU A 136 -26.26 -12.69 -13.45
CA GLU A 136 -25.97 -13.64 -14.51
C GLU A 136 -25.61 -15.03 -13.97
N VAL A 137 -26.18 -16.02 -14.66
CA VAL A 137 -26.26 -17.45 -14.35
C VAL A 137 -24.87 -18.09 -14.21
N LYS A 138 -24.67 -18.89 -13.16
CA LYS A 138 -23.42 -19.61 -12.89
C LYS A 138 -23.32 -20.92 -13.71
N PRO A 139 -22.45 -21.05 -14.71
CA PRO A 139 -21.98 -22.36 -15.14
C PRO A 139 -21.10 -22.97 -14.04
N LYS A 140 -21.07 -24.29 -13.91
CA LYS A 140 -20.20 -25.03 -12.98
C LYS A 140 -18.72 -24.75 -13.31
N GLN A 141 -18.18 -23.69 -12.73
CA GLN A 141 -16.77 -23.35 -12.79
C GLN A 141 -16.04 -24.23 -11.77
N THR A 142 -15.00 -24.95 -12.22
CA THR A 142 -13.92 -25.37 -11.34
C THR A 142 -13.34 -24.11 -10.72
N GLU A 143 -13.62 -23.86 -9.44
CA GLU A 143 -13.23 -22.60 -8.78
C GLU A 143 -11.72 -22.40 -8.88
N LYS A 144 -11.30 -21.37 -9.64
CA LYS A 144 -9.90 -20.98 -9.75
C LYS A 144 -9.41 -20.58 -8.36
N ALA A 145 -8.22 -21.04 -7.98
CA ALA A 145 -7.63 -20.68 -6.70
C ALA A 145 -7.35 -19.16 -6.67
N ARG A 146 -7.91 -18.48 -5.67
CA ARG A 146 -7.72 -17.04 -5.39
C ARG A 146 -6.90 -16.86 -4.13
N ARG A 147 -6.17 -15.74 -4.05
CA ARG A 147 -5.48 -15.35 -2.82
C ARG A 147 -6.53 -14.89 -1.80
N GLY A 148 -6.29 -15.15 -0.52
CA GLY A 148 -7.04 -14.54 0.57
C GLY A 148 -6.25 -13.41 1.23
N ASN A 149 -6.89 -12.70 2.15
CA ASN A 149 -6.25 -11.63 2.92
C ASN A 149 -5.14 -12.17 3.84
N GLY A 150 -4.13 -11.36 4.11
CA GLY A 150 -3.05 -11.69 5.03
C GLY A 150 -3.51 -11.59 6.48
N ILE A 151 -3.74 -10.37 6.95
CA ILE A 151 -4.27 -10.05 8.28
C ILE A 151 -5.57 -9.26 8.08
N ASP A 152 -6.66 -9.81 8.56
CA ASP A 152 -8.03 -9.36 8.28
C ASP A 152 -8.75 -9.01 9.59
N LEU A 153 -9.13 -7.75 9.75
CA LEU A 153 -9.82 -7.22 10.92
C LEU A 153 -11.25 -6.83 10.54
N ARG A 154 -12.20 -7.19 11.41
CA ARG A 154 -13.57 -6.68 11.37
C ARG A 154 -14.04 -6.36 12.77
N GLU A 155 -14.54 -5.14 12.97
CA GLU A 155 -15.01 -4.65 14.28
C GLU A 155 -13.97 -4.88 15.38
N SER A 156 -12.68 -4.68 15.07
CA SER A 156 -11.56 -5.02 15.95
C SER A 156 -10.70 -3.79 16.19
N HIS A 157 -10.73 -3.28 17.42
CA HIS A 157 -10.25 -1.97 17.79
C HIS A 157 -8.99 -2.01 18.65
N HIS A 158 -8.25 -0.91 18.69
CA HIS A 158 -7.13 -0.75 19.62
C HIS A 158 -6.01 -1.81 19.49
N ASN A 159 -5.90 -2.48 18.34
CA ASN A 159 -4.89 -3.50 18.11
C ASN A 159 -3.56 -2.89 17.64
N ARG A 160 -2.46 -3.60 17.92
CA ARG A 160 -1.09 -3.21 17.58
C ARG A 160 -0.46 -4.24 16.65
N PHE A 161 -0.03 -3.80 15.47
CA PHE A 161 0.67 -4.63 14.48
C PHE A 161 2.07 -4.06 14.29
N ILE A 162 3.07 -4.76 14.81
CA ILE A 162 4.44 -4.25 14.88
C ILE A 162 5.40 -5.24 14.20
N LYS A 163 6.19 -4.76 13.24
CA LYS A 163 7.25 -5.55 12.57
C LYS A 163 6.75 -6.82 11.89
N ASN A 164 5.49 -6.84 11.46
CA ASN A 164 4.93 -8.00 10.75
C ASN A 164 5.29 -7.96 9.27
N GLN A 165 5.34 -9.14 8.65
CA GLN A 165 5.63 -9.29 7.23
C GLN A 165 4.50 -10.06 6.55
N VAL A 166 3.91 -9.49 5.51
CA VAL A 166 2.84 -10.12 4.74
C VAL A 166 3.23 -10.15 3.26
N THR A 167 3.10 -11.30 2.61
CA THR A 167 3.48 -11.41 1.20
C THR A 167 2.59 -12.36 0.40
N ASN A 168 2.39 -12.01 -0.87
CA ASN A 168 1.71 -12.84 -1.86
C ASN A 168 0.25 -13.18 -1.49
N VAL A 169 -0.47 -12.20 -0.95
CA VAL A 169 -1.88 -12.31 -0.53
C VAL A 169 -2.78 -11.45 -1.43
N GLU A 170 -4.09 -11.45 -1.17
CA GLU A 170 -5.02 -10.50 -1.77
C GLU A 170 -4.76 -9.11 -1.18
N ASP A 171 -5.23 -8.85 0.04
CA ASP A 171 -4.88 -7.62 0.78
C ASP A 171 -3.98 -7.97 1.96
N GLY A 172 -2.90 -7.21 2.16
CA GLY A 172 -1.93 -7.45 3.23
C GLY A 172 -2.52 -7.29 4.61
N PHE A 173 -2.89 -6.06 4.93
CA PHE A 173 -3.77 -5.71 6.03
C PHE A 173 -5.11 -5.28 5.44
N TYR A 174 -6.19 -5.97 5.80
CA TYR A 174 -7.56 -5.59 5.50
C TYR A 174 -8.23 -5.16 6.81
N VAL A 175 -8.55 -3.87 6.95
CA VAL A 175 -9.02 -3.27 8.19
C VAL A 175 -10.40 -2.66 7.94
N GLU A 176 -11.45 -3.35 8.37
CA GLU A 176 -12.84 -2.98 8.12
C GLU A 176 -13.55 -2.62 9.44
N ASN A 177 -14.16 -1.43 9.50
CA ASN A 177 -14.90 -0.95 10.68
C ASN A 177 -14.13 -1.12 11.99
N SER A 178 -12.83 -0.83 11.95
CA SER A 178 -11.86 -1.20 12.98
C SER A 178 -11.00 0.01 13.33
N ASP A 179 -11.44 0.73 14.37
CA ASP A 179 -10.88 2.01 14.79
C ASP A 179 -9.68 1.91 15.74
N ARG A 180 -8.90 2.99 15.81
CA ARG A 180 -7.80 3.18 16.79
C ARG A 180 -6.74 2.10 16.75
N ASN A 181 -6.52 1.52 15.57
CA ASN A 181 -5.46 0.53 15.38
C ASN A 181 -4.11 1.23 15.13
N HIS A 182 -3.03 0.52 15.45
CA HIS A 182 -1.67 1.01 15.30
C HIS A 182 -0.83 0.03 14.49
N LEU A 183 -0.45 0.44 13.28
CA LEU A 183 0.36 -0.33 12.36
C LEU A 183 1.73 0.33 12.25
N GLU A 184 2.76 -0.32 12.79
CA GLU A 184 4.12 0.20 12.84
C GLU A 184 5.16 -0.77 12.28
N GLN A 185 6.07 -0.27 11.43
CA GLN A 185 7.24 -1.03 10.95
C GLN A 185 6.88 -2.35 10.24
N ASN A 186 5.69 -2.48 9.68
CA ASN A 186 5.28 -3.66 8.93
C ASN A 186 5.77 -3.59 7.49
N LEU A 187 5.93 -4.75 6.86
CA LEU A 187 6.30 -4.89 5.46
C LEU A 187 5.22 -5.68 4.72
N VAL A 188 4.64 -5.10 3.67
CA VAL A 188 3.70 -5.81 2.79
C VAL A 188 4.18 -5.78 1.34
N THR A 189 4.26 -6.97 0.74
CA THR A 189 4.76 -7.12 -0.63
C THR A 189 3.92 -8.03 -1.52
N LYS A 190 3.89 -7.72 -2.82
CA LYS A 190 3.32 -8.59 -3.87
C LYS A 190 1.84 -8.91 -3.65
N SER A 191 1.09 -7.98 -3.08
CA SER A 191 -0.34 -8.08 -2.80
C SER A 191 -1.14 -7.21 -3.77
N ARG A 192 -2.47 -7.36 -3.80
CA ARG A 192 -3.36 -6.36 -4.44
C ARG A 192 -3.22 -5.06 -3.67
N TYR A 193 -3.64 -5.03 -2.41
CA TYR A 193 -3.45 -3.87 -1.55
C TYR A 193 -2.45 -4.19 -0.44
N GLY A 194 -1.53 -3.25 -0.17
CA GLY A 194 -0.60 -3.37 0.94
C GLY A 194 -1.34 -3.23 2.27
N TYR A 195 -1.91 -2.05 2.47
CA TYR A 195 -2.73 -1.69 3.61
C TYR A 195 -4.08 -1.17 3.10
N HIS A 196 -5.18 -1.80 3.47
CA HIS A 196 -6.52 -1.48 3.01
C HIS A 196 -7.41 -1.16 4.22
N PHE A 197 -7.87 0.08 4.30
CA PHE A 197 -8.74 0.58 5.36
C PHE A 197 -10.11 0.93 4.79
N MET A 198 -11.17 0.43 5.41
CA MET A 198 -12.56 0.64 5.02
C MET A 198 -13.39 1.00 6.25
N GLY A 199 -13.94 2.21 6.29
CA GLY A 199 -14.78 2.63 7.42
C GLY A 199 -14.00 2.77 8.73
N THR A 200 -12.76 3.24 8.70
CA THR A 200 -11.89 3.30 9.89
C THR A 200 -11.66 4.73 10.36
N SER A 201 -11.50 4.90 11.67
CA SER A 201 -11.18 6.17 12.32
C SER A 201 -9.98 6.06 13.25
N ASP A 202 -9.31 7.19 13.48
CA ASP A 202 -8.29 7.37 14.53
C ASP A 202 -7.12 6.35 14.44
N THR A 203 -6.87 5.78 13.25
CA THR A 203 -5.88 4.73 13.02
C THR A 203 -4.55 5.33 12.56
N THR A 204 -3.45 4.73 13.03
CA THR A 204 -2.09 5.20 12.73
C THR A 204 -1.33 4.17 11.89
N VAL A 205 -0.71 4.65 10.82
CA VAL A 205 0.09 3.89 9.86
C VAL A 205 1.46 4.55 9.80
N ILE A 206 2.41 4.00 10.55
CA ILE A 206 3.70 4.65 10.84
C ILE A 206 4.88 3.78 10.41
N ASN A 207 5.83 4.35 9.67
CA ASN A 207 7.10 3.69 9.31
C ASN A 207 6.95 2.31 8.64
N ASN A 208 5.86 2.11 7.89
CA ASN A 208 5.60 0.87 7.18
C ASN A 208 6.17 0.90 5.75
N ILE A 209 6.35 -0.27 5.15
CA ILE A 209 6.81 -0.42 3.77
C ILE A 209 5.78 -1.22 2.96
N GLY A 210 5.24 -0.59 1.92
CA GLY A 210 4.46 -1.25 0.88
C GLY A 210 5.25 -1.29 -0.42
N MET A 211 5.52 -2.48 -0.97
CA MET A 211 6.34 -2.60 -2.19
C MET A 211 5.79 -3.65 -3.16
N GLU A 212 5.84 -3.35 -4.46
CA GLU A 212 5.35 -4.26 -5.52
C GLU A 212 3.88 -4.71 -5.34
N ASN A 213 3.07 -3.90 -4.65
CA ASN A 213 1.63 -4.09 -4.57
C ASN A 213 0.93 -3.42 -5.77
N VAL A 214 -0.34 -3.74 -6.03
CA VAL A 214 -1.15 -2.94 -6.97
C VAL A 214 -1.38 -1.54 -6.38
N THR A 215 -1.83 -1.47 -5.12
CA THR A 215 -1.90 -0.22 -4.36
C THR A 215 -1.11 -0.37 -3.06
N GLY A 216 -0.26 0.61 -2.74
CA GLY A 216 0.57 0.59 -1.53
C GLY A 216 -0.29 0.69 -0.28
N SER A 217 -1.09 1.76 -0.18
CA SER A 217 -2.09 1.96 0.87
C SER A 217 -3.38 2.55 0.30
N GLN A 218 -4.52 1.93 0.60
CA GLN A 218 -5.85 2.43 0.26
C GLN A 218 -6.62 2.77 1.53
N LEU A 219 -7.07 4.02 1.65
CA LEU A 219 -7.97 4.48 2.69
C LEU A 219 -9.31 4.82 2.04
N MET A 220 -10.37 4.19 2.52
CA MET A 220 -11.72 4.32 1.98
C MET A 220 -12.71 4.64 3.08
N GLU A 221 -13.55 5.65 2.87
CA GLU A 221 -14.63 6.04 3.79
C GLU A 221 -14.14 6.18 5.24
N SER A 222 -12.97 6.79 5.42
CA SER A 222 -12.21 6.78 6.67
C SER A 222 -11.86 8.22 7.11
N ARG A 223 -11.62 8.43 8.41
CA ARG A 223 -11.36 9.78 8.93
C ARG A 223 -10.30 9.83 10.03
N ASN A 224 -9.64 10.98 10.18
CA ASN A 224 -8.68 11.23 11.27
C ASN A 224 -7.54 10.17 11.34
N LEU A 225 -7.01 9.77 10.18
CA LEU A 225 -5.87 8.86 10.13
C LEU A 225 -4.55 9.64 10.17
N THR A 226 -3.50 8.97 10.65
CA THR A 226 -2.13 9.47 10.57
C THR A 226 -1.28 8.49 9.77
N VAL A 227 -0.90 8.88 8.55
CA VAL A 227 -0.05 8.11 7.64
C VAL A 227 1.30 8.81 7.55
N THR A 228 2.28 8.35 8.34
CA THR A 228 3.58 9.05 8.42
C THR A 228 4.81 8.16 8.39
N GLY A 229 5.89 8.62 7.75
CA GLY A 229 7.17 7.91 7.69
C GLY A 229 7.16 6.65 6.83
N ASN A 230 6.09 6.39 6.06
CA ASN A 230 5.95 5.17 5.28
C ASN A 230 6.68 5.26 3.94
N GLN A 231 7.01 4.10 3.38
CA GLN A 231 7.60 3.96 2.05
C GLN A 231 6.65 3.16 1.15
N PHE A 232 6.17 3.77 0.07
CA PHE A 232 5.31 3.13 -0.93
C PHE A 232 6.02 3.12 -2.28
N LEU A 233 6.60 1.95 -2.60
CA LEU A 233 7.65 1.80 -3.60
C LEU A 233 7.23 0.86 -4.75
N LYS A 234 7.21 1.37 -5.98
CA LYS A 234 7.08 0.58 -7.23
C LYS A 234 5.71 -0.09 -7.44
N GLN A 235 4.64 0.67 -7.25
CA GLN A 235 3.25 0.27 -7.48
C GLN A 235 2.97 0.47 -8.98
N GLN A 236 3.43 -0.46 -9.80
CA GLN A 236 3.48 -0.29 -11.27
C GLN A 236 2.92 -1.48 -12.07
N LYS A 237 2.19 -2.38 -11.41
CA LYS A 237 1.72 -3.62 -12.04
C LYS A 237 0.70 -3.37 -13.14
N ASN A 238 -0.11 -2.32 -13.03
CA ASN A 238 -1.12 -1.96 -14.02
C ASN A 238 -1.36 -0.43 -14.03
N PRO A 239 -2.12 0.09 -15.02
CA PRO A 239 -2.38 1.54 -15.14
C PRO A 239 -3.13 2.16 -13.96
N GLY A 240 -3.84 1.37 -13.16
CA GLY A 240 -4.57 1.80 -11.97
C GLY A 240 -3.82 1.47 -10.67
N SER A 241 -2.49 1.37 -10.70
CA SER A 241 -1.69 1.17 -9.50
C SER A 241 -1.40 2.51 -8.81
N GLN A 242 -1.41 2.58 -7.47
CA GLN A 242 -1.15 3.81 -6.73
C GLN A 242 -0.27 3.58 -5.51
N GLY A 243 0.62 4.52 -5.19
CA GLY A 243 1.36 4.52 -3.93
C GLY A 243 0.40 4.62 -2.74
N ILE A 244 -0.34 5.72 -2.67
CA ILE A 244 -1.40 5.97 -1.68
C ILE A 244 -2.67 6.40 -2.43
N LEU A 245 -3.81 5.79 -2.08
CA LEU A 245 -5.13 6.09 -2.61
C LEU A 245 -6.07 6.46 -1.45
N LEU A 246 -6.66 7.65 -1.52
CA LEU A 246 -7.66 8.17 -0.58
C LEU A 246 -8.99 8.33 -1.33
N ILE A 247 -10.02 7.60 -0.92
CA ILE A 247 -11.38 7.70 -1.49
C ILE A 247 -12.35 8.03 -0.36
N THR A 248 -13.01 9.18 -0.44
CA THR A 248 -13.96 9.62 0.59
C THR A 248 -13.30 9.66 1.98
N VAL A 249 -12.12 10.30 2.07
CA VAL A 249 -11.34 10.40 3.31
C VAL A 249 -11.42 11.82 3.87
N GLN A 250 -11.48 11.94 5.19
CA GLN A 250 -11.59 13.23 5.88
C GLN A 250 -10.52 13.43 6.96
N ASP A 251 -10.12 14.68 7.18
CA ASP A 251 -9.33 15.14 8.34
C ASP A 251 -8.06 14.31 8.61
N THR A 252 -7.35 13.91 7.55
CA THR A 252 -6.25 12.92 7.64
C THR A 252 -4.90 13.57 7.37
N LEU A 253 -3.88 13.16 8.13
CA LEU A 253 -2.50 13.59 7.96
C LEU A 253 -1.71 12.58 7.14
N VAL A 254 -1.16 13.01 6.00
CA VAL A 254 -0.21 12.27 5.18
C VAL A 254 1.12 13.02 5.21
N ALA A 255 2.08 12.57 6.01
CA ALA A 255 3.32 13.33 6.21
C ALA A 255 4.61 12.52 6.27
N ASN A 256 5.72 13.09 5.80
CA ASN A 256 7.05 12.45 5.85
C ASN A 256 7.10 11.07 5.16
N ASN A 257 6.25 10.82 4.16
CA ASN A 257 6.28 9.55 3.41
C ASN A 257 7.20 9.67 2.18
N THR A 258 7.81 8.55 1.81
CA THR A 258 8.50 8.38 0.52
C THR A 258 7.59 7.60 -0.42
N ILE A 259 7.17 8.22 -1.51
CA ILE A 259 6.22 7.68 -2.48
C ILE A 259 6.94 7.63 -3.83
N GLU A 260 7.53 6.49 -4.15
CA GLU A 260 8.50 6.36 -5.23
C GLU A 260 8.13 5.32 -6.28
N GLY A 261 8.30 5.67 -7.56
CA GLY A 261 8.26 4.68 -8.64
C GLY A 261 6.86 4.12 -8.91
N ASN A 262 5.81 4.82 -8.50
CA ASN A 262 4.43 4.37 -8.65
C ASN A 262 3.81 4.90 -9.96
N ARG A 263 2.74 4.23 -10.40
CA ARG A 263 1.96 4.71 -11.54
C ARG A 263 1.25 6.03 -11.21
N VAL A 264 0.58 6.11 -10.08
CA VAL A 264 0.22 7.39 -9.43
C VAL A 264 0.81 7.37 -8.03
N GLY A 265 1.51 8.42 -7.62
CA GLY A 265 2.13 8.50 -6.30
C GLY A 265 1.06 8.61 -5.21
N LEU A 266 0.41 9.76 -5.13
CA LEU A 266 -0.67 10.05 -4.19
C LEU A 266 -1.94 10.44 -4.94
N TYR A 267 -3.04 9.74 -4.71
CA TYR A 267 -4.32 10.02 -5.34
C TYR A 267 -5.40 10.32 -4.29
N LEU A 268 -6.00 11.51 -4.38
CA LEU A 268 -7.15 11.95 -3.59
C LEU A 268 -8.40 11.97 -4.47
N GLU A 269 -9.44 11.26 -4.04
CA GLU A 269 -10.74 11.24 -4.66
C GLU A 269 -11.82 11.53 -3.61
N GLN A 270 -12.69 12.50 -3.88
CA GLN A 270 -13.81 12.89 -3.00
C GLN A 270 -13.39 13.11 -1.53
N SER A 271 -12.16 13.62 -1.32
CA SER A 271 -11.55 13.72 0.00
C SER A 271 -11.37 15.19 0.41
N SER A 272 -11.46 15.46 1.72
CA SER A 272 -11.36 16.81 2.26
C SER A 272 -10.64 16.88 3.60
N GLY A 273 -10.13 18.06 3.95
CA GLY A 273 -9.37 18.25 5.19
C GLY A 273 -8.06 17.45 5.25
N ILE A 274 -7.54 17.00 4.10
CA ILE A 274 -6.29 16.24 4.05
C ILE A 274 -5.11 17.20 4.19
N THR A 275 -4.24 16.94 5.16
CA THR A 275 -2.96 17.62 5.30
C THR A 275 -1.85 16.77 4.72
N VAL A 276 -1.27 17.21 3.60
CA VAL A 276 -0.16 16.55 2.91
C VAL A 276 1.11 17.37 3.16
N LYS A 277 2.04 16.83 3.96
CA LYS A 277 3.20 17.61 4.43
C LYS A 277 4.53 16.85 4.38
N ASN A 278 5.61 17.49 3.92
CA ASN A 278 6.97 16.93 3.96
C ASN A 278 7.09 15.55 3.25
N ASN A 279 6.25 15.23 2.27
CA ASN A 279 6.38 13.98 1.53
C ASN A 279 7.36 14.15 0.36
N LEU A 280 8.11 13.08 0.06
CA LEU A 280 8.89 12.96 -1.16
C LEU A 280 8.08 12.12 -2.16
N LEU A 281 7.66 12.74 -3.26
CA LEU A 281 6.98 12.08 -4.37
C LEU A 281 7.94 12.07 -5.56
N SER A 282 8.59 10.94 -5.80
CA SER A 282 9.66 10.85 -6.81
C SER A 282 9.53 9.69 -7.78
N LEU A 283 10.01 9.86 -9.00
CA LEU A 283 10.03 8.81 -10.02
C LEU A 283 8.66 8.19 -10.33
N ASN A 284 7.57 8.86 -9.96
CA ASN A 284 6.23 8.39 -10.28
C ASN A 284 5.87 8.82 -11.70
N PHE A 285 4.97 8.07 -12.34
CA PHE A 285 4.45 8.53 -13.62
C PHE A 285 3.55 9.77 -13.44
N ILE A 286 2.64 9.74 -12.46
CA ILE A 286 1.98 10.95 -11.95
C ILE A 286 2.35 11.09 -10.48
N GLY A 287 2.94 12.20 -10.07
CA GLY A 287 3.33 12.45 -8.68
C GLY A 287 2.10 12.50 -7.77
N MET A 288 1.17 13.41 -8.05
CA MET A 288 -0.09 13.53 -7.32
C MET A 288 -1.30 13.79 -8.22
N GLN A 289 -2.45 13.25 -7.83
CA GLN A 289 -3.72 13.45 -8.52
C GLN A 289 -4.82 13.85 -7.55
N PHE A 290 -5.67 14.79 -7.95
CA PHE A 290 -6.92 15.13 -7.28
C PHE A 290 -8.11 14.91 -8.20
N LEU A 291 -9.18 14.35 -7.66
CA LEU A 291 -10.50 14.29 -8.27
C LEU A 291 -11.56 14.68 -7.24
N ALA A 292 -12.39 15.67 -7.56
CA ALA A 292 -13.51 16.09 -6.72
C ALA A 292 -13.15 16.32 -5.23
N SER A 293 -11.95 16.81 -4.94
CA SER A 293 -11.41 16.91 -3.59
C SER A 293 -11.16 18.36 -3.18
N SER A 294 -11.56 18.74 -1.97
CA SER A 294 -11.56 20.13 -1.53
C SER A 294 -11.00 20.36 -0.14
N ASP A 295 -10.65 21.61 0.16
CA ASP A 295 -10.27 22.02 1.52
C ASP A 295 -9.04 21.26 2.07
N ASN A 296 -8.10 20.91 1.19
CA ASN A 296 -6.87 20.21 1.53
C ASN A 296 -5.69 21.20 1.64
N VAL A 297 -4.68 20.83 2.44
CA VAL A 297 -3.47 21.64 2.66
C VAL A 297 -2.23 20.86 2.25
N LEU A 298 -1.48 21.41 1.29
CA LEU A 298 -0.27 20.80 0.71
C LEU A 298 0.92 21.71 0.96
N THR A 299 1.82 21.30 1.85
CA THR A 299 2.97 22.13 2.23
C THR A 299 4.27 21.36 2.34
N ASP A 300 5.38 21.99 1.95
CA ASP A 300 6.72 21.47 2.15
C ASP A 300 6.98 20.08 1.50
N ASN A 301 6.17 19.68 0.51
CA ASN A 301 6.37 18.43 -0.23
C ASN A 301 7.38 18.63 -1.37
N GLN A 302 8.02 17.54 -1.79
CA GLN A 302 8.99 17.56 -2.88
C GLN A 302 8.53 16.64 -4.01
N PHE A 303 8.38 17.22 -5.20
CA PHE A 303 8.01 16.55 -6.44
C PHE A 303 9.23 16.48 -7.36
N VAL A 304 9.81 15.28 -7.51
CA VAL A 304 11.12 15.09 -8.15
C VAL A 304 11.07 13.97 -9.19
N SER A 305 11.40 14.30 -10.43
CA SER A 305 11.55 13.36 -11.54
C SER A 305 10.29 12.54 -11.80
N ASN A 306 9.12 13.14 -11.56
CA ASN A 306 7.85 12.56 -12.01
C ASN A 306 7.61 12.92 -13.48
N VAL A 307 6.89 12.07 -14.22
CA VAL A 307 6.54 12.39 -15.63
C VAL A 307 5.53 13.54 -15.68
N ILE A 308 4.55 13.51 -14.77
CA ILE A 308 3.64 14.63 -14.47
C ILE A 308 3.75 14.87 -12.96
N GLN A 309 4.07 16.08 -12.52
CA GLN A 309 4.25 16.33 -11.09
C GLN A 309 2.92 16.25 -10.34
N ALA A 310 1.91 16.99 -10.80
CA ALA A 310 0.58 16.90 -10.26
C ALA A 310 -0.49 17.37 -11.26
N GLN A 311 -1.70 16.84 -11.09
CA GLN A 311 -2.89 17.18 -11.86
C GLN A 311 -4.13 17.16 -10.97
N ALA A 312 -5.16 17.94 -11.32
CA ALA A 312 -6.36 18.03 -10.51
C ALA A 312 -7.59 18.34 -11.37
N GLN A 313 -8.72 17.67 -11.09
CA GLN A 313 -10.00 17.91 -11.73
C GLN A 313 -11.10 18.08 -10.69
N ASP A 314 -12.05 18.99 -10.97
CA ASP A 314 -13.25 19.26 -10.16
C ASP A 314 -12.95 19.52 -8.66
N SER A 315 -11.76 20.05 -8.36
CA SER A 315 -11.22 20.19 -7.02
C SER A 315 -11.06 21.68 -6.66
N GLN A 316 -11.45 22.09 -5.46
CA GLN A 316 -11.57 23.50 -5.07
C GLN A 316 -11.05 23.77 -3.66
N ASN A 317 -10.76 25.04 -3.32
CA ASN A 317 -10.35 25.46 -1.97
C ASN A 317 -9.12 24.73 -1.40
N ASN A 318 -8.26 24.19 -2.26
CA ASN A 318 -7.02 23.55 -1.83
C ASN A 318 -5.91 24.60 -1.67
N ASN A 319 -5.24 24.59 -0.52
CA ASN A 319 -4.15 25.50 -0.19
C ASN A 319 -2.80 24.80 -0.42
N LEU A 320 -2.08 25.22 -1.45
CA LEU A 320 -0.75 24.72 -1.77
C LEU A 320 0.25 25.84 -1.51
N ASN A 321 1.29 25.55 -0.73
CA ASN A 321 2.33 26.52 -0.44
C ASN A 321 3.66 25.83 -0.13
N LYS A 322 4.78 26.41 -0.57
CA LYS A 322 6.13 25.95 -0.23
C LYS A 322 6.40 24.50 -0.65
N ASN A 323 5.79 24.01 -1.73
CA ASN A 323 6.22 22.74 -2.30
C ASN A 323 7.36 22.99 -3.29
N TYR A 324 8.25 22.01 -3.42
CA TYR A 324 9.30 22.01 -4.44
C TYR A 324 8.82 21.22 -5.66
N TRP A 325 8.96 21.81 -6.84
CA TRP A 325 8.59 21.23 -8.13
C TRP A 325 9.80 21.29 -9.04
N ASP A 326 10.41 20.16 -9.37
CA ASP A 326 11.70 20.17 -10.09
C ASP A 326 11.60 20.65 -11.56
N ASN A 327 10.40 20.76 -12.11
CA ASN A 327 10.14 21.32 -13.44
C ASN A 327 9.71 22.81 -13.40
N LEU A 328 9.64 23.43 -12.23
CA LEU A 328 9.31 24.85 -12.11
C LEU A 328 10.45 25.72 -12.63
N GLN A 329 10.14 26.60 -13.58
CA GLN A 329 11.00 27.69 -14.00
C GLN A 329 10.61 28.95 -13.23
N GLY A 330 10.98 28.97 -11.94
CA GLY A 330 10.60 30.02 -11.00
C GLY A 330 11.45 31.28 -11.11
N LEU A 331 11.01 32.33 -10.42
CA LEU A 331 11.72 33.59 -10.29
C LEU A 331 11.70 34.01 -8.82
N ASP A 332 12.85 34.35 -8.24
CA ASP A 332 12.98 34.82 -6.85
C ASP A 332 13.68 36.19 -6.87
N VAL A 333 12.88 37.26 -6.86
CA VAL A 333 13.39 38.64 -6.95
C VAL A 333 13.84 39.16 -5.58
N ASN A 334 13.22 38.67 -4.50
CA ASN A 334 13.45 39.17 -3.14
C ASN A 334 14.54 38.38 -2.36
N GLY A 335 14.98 37.24 -2.90
CA GLY A 335 16.02 36.39 -2.32
C GLY A 335 15.56 35.53 -1.14
N ASP A 336 14.26 35.29 -0.98
CA ASP A 336 13.70 34.52 0.13
C ASP A 336 13.66 33.00 -0.12
N SER A 337 14.26 32.54 -1.22
CA SER A 337 14.31 31.15 -1.69
C SER A 337 12.96 30.58 -2.13
N ARG A 338 11.99 31.43 -2.43
CA ARG A 338 10.69 31.05 -2.99
C ARG A 338 10.45 31.73 -4.33
N SER A 339 9.68 31.06 -5.17
CA SER A 339 9.26 31.61 -6.45
C SER A 339 8.13 32.62 -6.24
N ASP A 340 8.33 33.83 -6.75
CA ASP A 340 7.31 34.87 -6.94
C ASP A 340 6.28 34.46 -8.02
N LEU A 341 6.61 33.46 -8.85
CA LEU A 341 5.69 32.85 -9.83
C LEU A 341 5.01 31.62 -9.23
N PRO A 342 3.68 31.48 -9.38
CA PRO A 342 2.95 30.32 -8.88
C PRO A 342 3.21 29.08 -9.75
N TYR A 343 3.06 27.90 -9.15
CA TYR A 343 2.97 26.64 -9.88
C TYR A 343 1.51 26.24 -10.03
N GLU A 344 1.06 25.88 -11.23
CA GLU A 344 -0.34 25.52 -11.50
C GLU A 344 -0.48 24.05 -11.90
N MET A 345 -1.40 23.33 -11.25
CA MET A 345 -1.72 21.95 -11.63
C MET A 345 -2.60 21.94 -12.88
N ASN A 346 -2.14 21.29 -13.96
CA ASN A 346 -2.85 21.23 -15.23
C ASN A 346 -3.71 19.95 -15.34
N PRO A 347 -5.04 20.05 -15.56
CA PRO A 347 -5.92 18.88 -15.75
C PRO A 347 -5.80 18.21 -17.13
N PHE A 348 -5.02 18.76 -18.07
CA PHE A 348 -5.00 18.34 -19.47
C PHE A 348 -4.90 16.81 -19.67
N TYR A 349 -3.91 16.18 -19.02
CA TYR A 349 -3.71 14.74 -19.13
C TYR A 349 -4.81 13.93 -18.44
N LEU A 350 -5.30 14.40 -17.29
CA LEU A 350 -6.38 13.75 -16.57
C LEU A 350 -7.64 13.67 -17.44
N GLY A 351 -8.10 14.81 -17.98
CA GLY A 351 -9.31 14.85 -18.81
C GLY A 351 -9.21 14.02 -20.09
N LEU A 352 -8.02 13.95 -20.70
CA LEU A 352 -7.79 13.09 -21.88
C LEU A 352 -7.89 11.60 -21.53
N THR A 353 -7.31 11.20 -20.41
CA THR A 353 -7.25 9.79 -20.02
C THR A 353 -8.53 9.27 -19.38
N ASP A 354 -9.33 10.16 -18.78
CA ASP A 354 -10.69 9.86 -18.34
C ASP A 354 -11.58 9.47 -19.52
N ALA A 355 -11.49 10.23 -20.62
CA ALA A 355 -12.23 9.92 -21.84
C ALA A 355 -11.68 8.69 -22.59
N VAL A 356 -10.36 8.57 -22.71
CA VAL A 356 -9.69 7.47 -23.45
C VAL A 356 -8.39 7.05 -22.73
N PRO A 357 -8.41 5.96 -21.93
CA PRO A 357 -7.24 5.54 -21.15
C PRO A 357 -5.98 5.27 -21.98
N ALA A 358 -6.14 4.85 -23.24
CA ALA A 358 -5.01 4.57 -24.14
C ALA A 358 -4.15 5.80 -24.46
N TYR A 359 -4.65 7.03 -24.25
CA TYR A 359 -3.86 8.25 -24.45
C TYR A 359 -2.66 8.40 -23.51
N GLN A 360 -2.61 7.60 -22.44
CA GLN A 360 -1.43 7.48 -21.59
C GLN A 360 -0.15 7.11 -22.36
N LEU A 361 -0.27 6.46 -23.52
CA LEU A 361 0.85 6.12 -24.40
C LEU A 361 1.52 7.35 -25.05
N PHE A 362 0.83 8.48 -25.13
CA PHE A 362 1.31 9.70 -25.79
C PHE A 362 1.78 10.76 -24.79
N PHE A 363 1.85 10.44 -23.49
CA PHE A 363 2.37 11.37 -22.49
C PHE A 363 3.81 11.74 -22.83
N GLN A 364 4.14 13.02 -22.68
CA GLN A 364 5.44 13.60 -23.09
C GLN A 364 5.76 13.53 -24.59
N ALA A 365 4.81 13.13 -25.45
CA ALA A 365 4.97 13.33 -26.89
C ALA A 365 5.00 14.85 -27.16
N PRO A 366 5.89 15.36 -28.04
CA PRO A 366 6.05 16.80 -28.26
C PRO A 366 4.75 17.55 -28.57
N GLY A 367 3.84 16.93 -29.32
CA GLY A 367 2.53 17.49 -29.62
C GLY A 367 1.62 17.63 -28.40
N PHE A 368 1.67 16.68 -27.45
CA PHE A 368 0.88 16.74 -26.22
C PHE A 368 1.43 17.79 -25.26
N VAL A 369 2.75 17.91 -25.14
CA VAL A 369 3.38 18.97 -24.34
C VAL A 369 3.02 20.36 -24.89
N PHE A 370 3.00 20.53 -26.21
CA PHE A 370 2.54 21.75 -26.84
C PHE A 370 1.05 22.03 -26.56
N LEU A 371 0.18 21.02 -26.70
CA LEU A 371 -1.25 21.17 -26.44
C LEU A 371 -1.55 21.44 -24.97
N GLU A 372 -0.82 20.82 -24.05
CA GLU A 372 -0.89 21.09 -22.60
C GLU A 372 -0.58 22.56 -22.31
N GLY A 373 0.45 23.12 -22.94
CA GLY A 373 0.80 24.54 -22.81
C GLY A 373 -0.24 25.50 -23.41
N LEU A 374 -0.99 25.05 -24.42
CA LEU A 374 -2.14 25.78 -24.96
C LEU A 374 -3.42 25.58 -24.14
N PHE A 375 -3.45 24.59 -23.25
CA PHE A 375 -4.60 24.30 -22.40
C PHE A 375 -4.69 25.33 -21.27
N THR A 376 -5.14 26.53 -21.61
CA THR A 376 -5.42 27.60 -20.66
C THR A 376 -6.78 27.32 -20.02
N SER A 377 -6.78 26.58 -18.91
CA SER A 377 -7.88 26.45 -17.94
C SER A 377 -9.28 26.27 -18.54
N GLY A 378 -9.68 25.01 -18.75
CA GLY A 378 -11.10 24.67 -18.88
C GLY A 378 -11.83 24.97 -17.56
N ALA A 379 -12.63 26.04 -17.54
CA ALA A 379 -13.80 26.31 -16.68
C ALA A 379 -13.72 26.19 -15.13
N GLY A 380 -12.58 25.87 -14.51
CA GLY A 380 -12.45 25.72 -13.05
C GLY A 380 -11.44 26.68 -12.39
N SER A 381 -11.57 26.89 -11.08
CA SER A 381 -10.54 27.59 -10.28
C SER A 381 -9.27 26.76 -10.29
N ALA A 382 -8.23 27.26 -10.92
CA ALA A 382 -6.95 26.59 -11.00
C ALA A 382 -6.37 26.33 -9.59
N ILE A 383 -5.92 25.09 -9.36
CA ILE A 383 -5.21 24.72 -8.14
C ILE A 383 -3.75 25.12 -8.32
N LYS A 384 -3.28 26.03 -7.47
CA LYS A 384 -1.94 26.62 -7.60
C LYS A 384 -1.19 26.61 -6.26
N ASP A 385 0.10 26.31 -6.33
CA ASP A 385 1.05 26.64 -5.27
C ASP A 385 1.44 28.12 -5.40
N ALA A 386 1.11 28.91 -4.38
CA ALA A 386 1.27 30.36 -4.40
C ALA A 386 2.72 30.83 -4.18
N SER A 387 3.55 30.01 -3.52
CA SER A 387 4.96 30.37 -3.26
C SER A 387 5.83 29.10 -3.24
N PRO A 388 6.05 28.48 -4.41
CA PRO A 388 6.89 27.30 -4.52
C PRO A 388 8.31 27.52 -3.99
N LEU A 389 8.97 26.47 -3.52
CA LEU A 389 10.39 26.53 -3.17
C LEU A 389 11.26 26.53 -4.43
N MET A 390 12.32 27.35 -4.44
CA MET A 390 13.30 27.40 -5.54
C MET A 390 14.30 26.23 -5.50
N GLN A 391 14.45 25.58 -4.35
CA GLN A 391 15.36 24.47 -4.12
C GLN A 391 14.66 23.39 -3.30
N PRO A 392 15.06 22.11 -3.43
CA PRO A 392 14.53 21.05 -2.59
C PRO A 392 14.85 21.34 -1.11
N SER A 393 13.96 20.97 -0.19
CA SER A 393 14.27 21.06 1.23
C SER A 393 15.34 20.02 1.62
N ASP A 394 16.20 20.37 2.59
CA ASP A 394 17.41 19.61 2.99
C ASP A 394 17.18 18.13 3.33
N THR A 395 15.92 17.73 3.55
CA THR A 395 15.48 16.37 3.87
C THR A 395 15.84 15.31 2.81
N VAL A 396 16.24 15.71 1.60
CA VAL A 396 16.56 14.80 0.47
C VAL A 396 18.05 14.47 0.29
N LEU A 397 18.96 15.07 1.07
CA LEU A 397 20.40 14.80 0.91
C LEU A 397 20.88 13.43 1.46
N ILE A 398 19.99 12.58 1.99
CA ILE A 398 20.34 11.26 2.53
C ILE A 398 19.94 10.18 1.52
N GLU A 399 20.96 9.47 1.00
CA GLU A 399 20.92 8.35 0.04
C GLU A 399 21.17 8.61 -1.46
N SER A 400 21.83 9.71 -1.84
CA SER A 400 22.78 9.59 -2.97
C SER A 400 24.10 9.01 -2.45
N GLY A 401 24.07 7.73 -2.09
CA GLY A 401 25.30 6.96 -2.02
C GLY A 401 26.02 7.18 -3.34
N LYS A 402 27.27 7.70 -3.28
CA LYS A 402 28.15 7.91 -4.43
C LYS A 402 28.29 6.59 -5.21
N THR A 403 27.34 6.26 -6.06
CA THR A 403 27.50 5.22 -7.05
C THR A 403 28.45 5.81 -8.08
N SER A 404 29.65 5.25 -8.17
CA SER A 404 30.66 5.71 -9.10
C SER A 404 30.07 5.67 -10.51
N GLY A 405 29.91 6.84 -11.16
CA GLY A 405 29.32 6.99 -12.49
C GLY A 405 30.03 6.22 -13.62
N TRP A 406 31.11 5.51 -13.31
CA TRP A 406 31.85 4.65 -14.20
C TRP A 406 31.03 3.47 -14.73
N GLY A 407 30.16 2.87 -13.90
CA GLY A 407 29.31 1.75 -14.32
C GLY A 407 28.31 2.14 -15.42
N ALA A 408 27.65 3.29 -15.24
CA ALA A 408 26.75 3.86 -16.24
C ALA A 408 27.50 4.30 -17.51
N GLY A 409 28.69 4.88 -17.35
CA GLY A 409 29.55 5.25 -18.48
C GLY A 409 29.99 4.05 -19.32
N ILE A 410 30.39 2.94 -18.69
CA ILE A 410 30.78 1.71 -19.39
C ILE A 410 29.58 1.10 -20.12
N LEU A 411 28.41 1.04 -19.47
CA LEU A 411 27.19 0.52 -20.09
C LEU A 411 26.77 1.36 -21.29
N GLY A 412 26.85 2.69 -21.17
CA GLY A 412 26.60 3.63 -22.27
C GLY A 412 27.57 3.41 -23.44
N LEU A 413 28.85 3.19 -23.17
CA LEU A 413 29.86 2.91 -24.18
C LEU A 413 29.59 1.58 -24.92
N ILE A 414 29.19 0.54 -24.19
CA ILE A 414 28.83 -0.76 -24.78
C ILE A 414 27.62 -0.62 -25.71
N LEU A 415 26.57 0.09 -25.27
CA LEU A 415 25.37 0.32 -26.07
C LEU A 415 25.68 1.16 -27.32
N LEU A 416 26.53 2.19 -27.19
CA LEU A 416 26.96 3.03 -28.32
C LEU A 416 27.74 2.21 -29.35
N ILE A 417 28.72 1.40 -28.91
CA ILE A 417 29.50 0.52 -29.79
C ILE A 417 28.57 -0.49 -30.48
N GLY A 418 27.63 -1.08 -29.75
CA GLY A 418 26.62 -2.00 -30.32
C GLY A 418 25.79 -1.32 -31.40
N SER A 419 25.27 -0.12 -31.14
CA SER A 419 24.48 0.65 -32.10
C SER A 419 25.28 1.03 -33.35
N CYS A 420 26.50 1.56 -33.18
CA CYS A 420 27.39 1.89 -34.29
C CYS A 420 27.75 0.65 -35.13
N SER A 421 27.94 -0.51 -34.50
CA SER A 421 28.24 -1.77 -35.19
C SER A 421 27.05 -2.26 -36.02
N ILE A 422 25.83 -2.15 -35.48
CA ILE A 422 24.60 -2.50 -36.20
C ILE A 422 24.42 -1.58 -37.42
N ILE A 423 24.61 -0.26 -37.25
CA ILE A 423 24.55 0.70 -38.34
C ILE A 423 25.61 0.40 -39.40
N TYR A 424 26.86 0.16 -38.99
CA TYR A 424 27.95 -0.15 -39.92
C TYR A 424 27.72 -1.44 -40.71
N ILE A 425 27.25 -2.51 -40.06
CA ILE A 425 26.94 -3.78 -40.71
C ILE A 425 25.70 -3.66 -41.62
N GLY A 426 24.70 -2.87 -41.23
CA GLY A 426 23.51 -2.60 -42.03
C GLY A 426 23.83 -1.80 -43.30
N VAL A 427 24.68 -0.78 -43.19
CA VAL A 427 25.13 0.04 -44.33
C VAL A 427 26.02 -0.75 -45.29
N LYS A 428 26.79 -1.75 -44.83
CA LYS A 428 27.63 -2.60 -45.68
C LYS A 428 26.87 -3.69 -46.44
N LYS A 429 25.59 -3.91 -46.12
CA LYS A 429 24.69 -4.88 -46.77
C LYS A 429 23.68 -4.22 -47.73
N SER A 430 23.74 -2.90 -47.90
CA SER A 430 23.09 -2.14 -48.98
C SER A 430 24.13 -1.79 -50.02
#